data_AF-A0A8S0SGX7-F1
#
_entry.id   AF-A0A8S0SGX7-F1
#
_cell.length_a   1.000
_cell.length_b   1.000
_cell.length_c   1.000
_cell.angle_alpha   90.00
_cell.angle_beta   90.00
_cell.angle_gamma   90.00
#
_symmetry.space_group_name_H-M   'P 1'
#
loop_
_entity.id
_entity.type
_entity.pdbx_description
1 polymer ?
#
loop_
_entity_poly.entity_id
_entity_poly.type
_entity_poly.pdbx_seq_one_letter_code
_entity_poly.pdbx_strand_id
1 'polypeptide(L)'
;MKTKVDSLDKENYVAKFTLVEGDALGDELEKVCYEMKFEDSKDGGCVLKITSEYHSKGDVVPKEEDIKAAQEHTMGLYKSCADYLIANPHVCV
;
A
#
# COMPACT_ATOMS: atom_id res chain seq x y z
N MET A 1 11.13 2.88 -10.03
CA MET A 1 10.59 2.53 -8.70
C MET A 1 11.23 1.23 -8.23
N LYS A 2 11.76 1.21 -7.02
CA LYS A 2 12.38 0.05 -6.37
C LYS A 2 11.83 -0.09 -4.96
N THR A 3 11.25 -1.25 -4.71
CA THR A 3 10.70 -1.61 -3.41
C THR A 3 11.50 -2.77 -2.84
N LYS A 4 11.64 -2.77 -1.52
CA LYS A 4 12.19 -3.86 -0.73
C LYS A 4 11.04 -4.54 -0.01
N VAL A 5 10.94 -5.86 -0.11
CA VAL A 5 10.03 -6.64 0.74
C VAL A 5 10.69 -6.79 2.11
N ASP A 6 10.02 -6.29 3.16
CA ASP A 6 10.53 -6.38 4.53
C ASP A 6 10.01 -7.64 5.23
N SER A 7 8.74 -7.99 5.03
CA SER A 7 8.16 -9.23 5.54
C SER A 7 6.91 -9.62 4.77
N LEU A 8 6.68 -10.93 4.64
CA LEU A 8 5.43 -11.51 4.15
C LEU A 8 4.94 -12.53 5.15
N ASP A 9 3.81 -12.23 5.80
CA ASP A 9 3.10 -13.11 6.69
C ASP A 9 1.84 -13.60 5.99
N LYS A 10 1.91 -14.84 5.50
CA LYS A 10 0.80 -15.47 4.78
C LYS A 10 -0.29 -15.98 5.71
N GLU A 11 0.02 -16.22 6.99
CA GLU A 11 -0.94 -16.74 7.97
C GLU A 11 -1.87 -15.62 8.44
N ASN A 12 -1.33 -14.42 8.64
CA ASN A 12 -2.09 -13.24 9.07
C ASN A 12 -2.44 -12.28 7.92
N TYR A 13 -2.12 -12.66 6.68
CA TYR A 13 -2.31 -11.85 5.46
C TYR A 13 -1.75 -10.42 5.58
N VAL A 14 -0.50 -10.32 6.08
CA VAL A 14 0.23 -9.06 6.23
C VAL A 14 1.43 -9.03 5.29
N ALA A 15 1.56 -7.95 4.52
CA ALA A 15 2.74 -7.66 3.72
C ALA A 15 3.33 -6.32 4.14
N LYS A 16 4.66 -6.29 4.38
CA LYS A 16 5.39 -5.05 4.65
C LYS A 16 6.46 -4.85 3.59
N PHE A 17 6.54 -3.64 3.07
CA PHE A 17 7.53 -3.27 2.08
C PHE A 17 7.94 -1.81 2.24
N THR A 18 9.17 -1.52 1.84
CA THR A 18 9.74 -0.19 1.87
C THR A 18 10.01 0.26 0.45
N LEU A 19 9.45 1.40 0.06
CA LEU A 19 9.89 2.13 -1.13
C LEU A 19 11.21 2.82 -0.82
N VAL A 20 12.28 2.37 -1.50
CA VAL A 20 13.64 2.87 -1.28
C VAL A 20 14.14 3.76 -2.43
N GLU A 21 13.56 3.63 -3.63
CA GLU A 21 13.88 4.50 -4.77
C GLU A 21 12.64 4.69 -5.66
N GLY A 22 12.39 5.90 -6.15
CA GLY A 22 11.34 6.18 -7.12
C GLY A 22 10.86 7.63 -7.06
N ASP A 23 10.26 8.10 -8.15
CA ASP A 23 9.83 9.49 -8.30
C ASP A 23 8.87 9.95 -7.20
N ALA A 24 8.09 9.01 -6.63
CA ALA A 24 7.19 9.26 -5.51
C ALA A 24 7.89 9.66 -4.20
N LEU A 25 9.20 9.39 -4.05
CA LEU A 25 9.96 9.88 -2.88
C LEU A 25 10.35 11.36 -3.03
N GLY A 26 10.44 11.86 -4.26
CA GLY A 26 10.93 13.20 -4.56
C GLY A 26 12.29 13.49 -3.91
N ASP A 27 12.52 14.77 -3.63
CA ASP A 27 13.75 15.21 -2.95
C ASP A 27 13.61 15.15 -1.42
N GLU A 28 12.39 15.11 -0.90
CA GLU A 28 12.09 15.32 0.52
C GLU A 28 12.00 14.02 1.33
N LEU A 29 11.73 12.86 0.70
CA LEU A 29 11.62 11.57 1.40
C LEU A 29 12.87 10.71 1.21
N GLU A 30 13.30 10.05 2.29
CA GLU A 30 14.32 9.00 2.27
C GLU A 30 13.71 7.67 1.84
N LYS A 31 12.53 7.35 2.39
CA LYS A 31 11.79 6.11 2.14
C LYS A 31 10.35 6.24 2.61
N VAL A 32 9.50 5.33 2.13
CA VAL A 32 8.15 5.13 2.67
C VAL A 32 8.00 3.66 3.04
N CYS A 33 7.65 3.39 4.29
CA CYS A 33 7.36 2.04 4.76
C CYS A 33 5.85 1.80 4.67
N TYR A 34 5.46 0.69 4.08
CA TYR A 34 4.06 0.30 3.92
C TYR A 34 3.81 -0.97 4.72
N GLU A 35 2.68 -0.99 5.42
CA GLU A 35 2.08 -2.20 5.96
C GLU A 35 0.71 -2.38 5.33
N MET A 36 0.50 -3.55 4.73
CA MET A 36 -0.77 -3.94 4.14
C MET A 36 -1.30 -5.14 4.89
N LYS A 37 -2.54 -5.05 5.33
CA LYS A 37 -3.22 -6.12 6.05
C LYS A 37 -4.58 -6.38 5.44
N PHE A 38 -4.85 -7.64 5.12
CA PHE A 38 -6.15 -8.10 4.64
C PHE A 38 -6.86 -8.81 5.78
N GLU A 39 -8.08 -8.38 6.08
CA GLU A 39 -8.89 -8.94 7.17
C GLU A 39 -10.25 -9.37 6.63
N ASP A 40 -10.74 -10.53 7.06
CA ASP A 40 -12.08 -10.98 6.71
C ASP A 40 -13.13 -10.00 7.21
N SER A 41 -14.10 -9.66 6.36
CA SER A 41 -15.28 -8.90 6.78
C SER A 41 -16.44 -9.84 7.13
N LYS A 42 -17.35 -9.37 8.00
CA LYS A 42 -18.47 -10.20 8.52
C LYS A 42 -19.44 -10.68 7.44
N ASP A 43 -19.45 -10.03 6.28
CA ASP A 43 -20.28 -10.33 5.12
C ASP A 43 -19.59 -11.25 4.10
N GLY A 44 -18.44 -11.85 4.45
CA GLY A 44 -17.70 -12.77 3.60
C GLY A 44 -16.84 -12.07 2.53
N GLY A 45 -16.62 -10.77 2.66
CA GLY A 45 -15.66 -10.00 1.88
C GLY A 45 -14.32 -9.85 2.59
N CYS A 46 -13.56 -8.84 2.16
CA CYS A 46 -12.25 -8.51 2.72
C CYS A 46 -12.14 -7.00 2.97
N VAL A 47 -11.55 -6.62 4.10
CA VAL A 47 -11.11 -5.26 4.40
C VAL A 47 -9.60 -5.18 4.17
N LEU A 48 -9.17 -4.30 3.26
CA LEU A 48 -7.76 -3.96 3.09
C LEU A 48 -7.43 -2.73 3.94
N LYS A 49 -6.51 -2.90 4.89
CA LYS A 49 -5.92 -1.80 5.68
C LYS A 49 -4.52 -1.53 5.16
N ILE A 50 -4.24 -0.26 4.86
CA ILE A 50 -2.93 0.20 4.40
C ILE A 50 -2.46 1.27 5.38
N THR A 51 -1.30 1.02 5.99
CA THR A 51 -0.57 1.99 6.80
C THR A 51 0.65 2.43 6.02
N SER A 52 0.92 3.74 5.99
CA SER A 52 2.09 4.31 5.31
C SER A 52 2.85 5.21 6.28
N GLU A 53 4.12 4.91 6.49
CA GLU A 53 5.03 5.66 7.33
C GLU A 53 6.04 6.39 6.43
N TYR A 54 6.01 7.71 6.46
CA TYR A 54 6.84 8.57 5.63
C TYR A 54 8.09 8.98 6.42
N HIS A 55 9.27 8.69 5.87
CA HIS A 55 10.54 9.13 6.44
C HIS A 55 11.13 10.24 5.58
N SER A 56 11.17 11.45 6.09
CA SER A 56 11.71 12.62 5.41
C SER A 56 13.21 12.80 5.62
N LYS A 57 13.85 13.50 4.69
CA LYS A 57 15.21 14.00 4.82
C LYS A 57 15.18 15.24 5.71
N GLY A 58 15.70 15.12 6.93
CA GLY A 58 15.69 16.20 7.91
C GLY A 58 14.28 16.52 8.44
N ASP A 59 14.05 17.77 8.83
CA ASP A 59 12.81 18.18 9.51
C ASP A 59 11.66 18.56 8.55
N VAL A 60 11.68 18.03 7.31
CA VAL A 60 10.61 18.28 6.33
C VAL A 60 9.38 17.46 6.70
N VAL A 61 8.22 18.10 6.80
CA VAL A 61 6.95 17.42 7.02
C VAL A 61 6.21 17.32 5.67
N PRO A 62 5.87 16.12 5.18
CA PRO A 62 5.13 15.98 3.93
C PRO A 62 3.77 16.66 4.05
N LYS A 63 3.32 17.29 2.96
CA LYS A 63 2.02 17.97 2.95
C LYS A 63 0.90 16.93 3.01
N GLU A 64 -0.13 17.24 3.78
CA GLU A 64 -1.30 16.36 3.93
C GLU A 64 -1.99 16.07 2.59
N GLU A 65 -2.04 17.06 1.69
CA GLU A 65 -2.61 16.91 0.35
C GLU A 65 -1.85 15.86 -0.49
N ASP A 66 -0.52 15.87 -0.44
CA ASP A 66 0.32 14.92 -1.17
C ASP A 66 0.16 13.50 -0.61
N ILE A 67 0.08 13.36 0.73
CA ILE A 67 -0.20 12.08 1.40
C ILE A 67 -1.57 11.55 0.95
N LYS A 68 -2.59 12.40 0.93
CA LYS A 68 -3.94 12.01 0.54
C LYS A 68 -4.02 11.58 -0.93
N ALA A 69 -3.37 12.32 -1.83
CA ALA A 69 -3.29 11.96 -3.23
C ALA A 69 -2.61 10.59 -3.45
N ALA A 70 -1.52 10.33 -2.71
CA ALA A 70 -0.85 9.03 -2.75
C ALA A 70 -1.73 7.88 -2.23
N GLN A 71 -2.49 8.13 -1.16
CA GLN A 71 -3.46 7.17 -0.62
C GLN A 71 -4.58 6.87 -1.62
N GLU A 72 -5.19 7.90 -2.22
CA GLU A 72 -6.25 7.74 -3.22
C GLU A 72 -5.78 6.97 -4.45
N HIS A 73 -4.59 7.28 -4.96
CA HIS A 73 -3.98 6.55 -6.06
C HIS A 73 -3.78 5.06 -5.73
N THR A 74 -3.25 4.78 -4.54
CA THR A 74 -3.02 3.40 -4.07
C THR A 74 -4.34 2.64 -3.93
N MET A 75 -5.37 3.26 -3.33
CA MET A 75 -6.70 2.67 -3.22
C MET A 75 -7.33 2.40 -4.59
N GLY A 76 -7.14 3.29 -5.57
CA GLY A 76 -7.62 3.11 -6.94
C GLY A 76 -7.03 1.88 -7.64
N LEU A 77 -5.74 1.61 -7.40
CA LEU A 77 -5.08 0.40 -7.90
C LEU A 77 -5.70 -0.87 -7.30
N TYR A 78 -5.84 -0.94 -5.97
CA TYR A 78 -6.44 -2.11 -5.31
C TYR A 78 -7.89 -2.33 -5.68
N LYS A 79 -8.66 -1.25 -5.84
CA LYS A 79 -10.03 -1.33 -6.34
C LYS A 79 -10.08 -1.94 -7.74
N SER A 80 -9.19 -1.51 -8.63
CA SER A 80 -9.11 -2.07 -9.99
C SER A 80 -8.74 -3.56 -9.99
N CYS A 81 -7.83 -3.99 -9.11
CA CYS A 81 -7.53 -5.40 -8.92
C CYS A 81 -8.74 -6.19 -8.39
N ALA A 82 -9.45 -5.66 -7.39
CA ALA A 82 -10.65 -6.29 -6.84
C ALA A 82 -11.75 -6.42 -7.90
N ASP A 83 -12.03 -5.36 -8.66
CA ASP A 83 -13.03 -5.36 -9.74
C ASP A 83 -12.69 -6.41 -10.82
N TYR A 84 -11.41 -6.53 -11.17
CA TYR A 84 -10.95 -7.57 -12.09
C TYR A 84 -11.19 -8.98 -11.55
N LEU A 85 -10.84 -9.26 -10.30
CA LEU A 85 -11.03 -10.58 -9.68
C LEU A 85 -12.51 -10.93 -9.54
N ILE A 86 -13.36 -9.95 -9.19
CA ILE A 86 -14.82 -10.12 -9.12
C ILE A 86 -15.40 -10.45 -10.50
N ALA A 87 -14.93 -9.76 -11.55
CA ALA A 87 -15.37 -10.04 -12.92
C ALA A 87 -14.82 -11.36 -13.48
N ASN A 88 -13.75 -11.91 -12.90
CA ASN A 88 -13.06 -13.12 -13.38
C ASN A 88 -12.85 -14.16 -12.25
N PRO A 89 -13.91 -14.78 -11.68
CA PRO A 89 -13.79 -15.66 -10.52
C PRO A 89 -12.92 -16.92 -10.73
N HIS A 90 -12.63 -17.28 -11.98
CA HIS A 90 -11.82 -18.44 -12.35
C HIS A 90 -10.30 -18.19 -12.23
N VAL A 91 -9.86 -16.94 -11.97
CA VAL A 91 -8.44 -16.58 -11.85
C VAL A 91 -7.89 -16.86 -10.45
N CYS A 92 -8.74 -16.77 -9.42
CA CYS A 92 -8.42 -17.15 -8.05
C CYS A 92 -9.24 -18.41 -7.71
N VAL A 93 -8.64 -19.58 -7.94
CA VAL A 93 -9.19 -20.90 -7.61
C VAL A 93 -8.39 -21.53 -6.48
#